data_AF-A0A7G1IGW1-F1
#
_entry.id   AF-A0A7G1IGW1-F1
#
_cell.length_a   1.000
_cell.length_b   1.000
_cell.length_c   1.000
_cell.angle_alpha   90.00
_cell.angle_beta   90.00
_cell.angle_gamma   90.00
#
_symmetry.space_group_name_H-M   'P 1'
#
loop_
_entity.id
_entity.type
_entity.pdbx_description
1 polymer ?
#
loop_
_entity_poly.entity_id
_entity_poly.type
_entity_poly.pdbx_seq_one_letter_code
_entity_poly.pdbx_strand_id
1 'polypeptide(L)'
;MNTPARTRRELPHSPYLAAVAGRKPSRVPVWFMRQAGRSLPEYRALRQQHSMLDACLEPDVACEITLQPVRRYGVDAAILFSDIVVPLRAAGVELDIVADVGPVIAHPVRTATDIEHIKPLTHKLFSQSCRPLSCWSRRWAMSR
;
A
#
# COMPACT_ATOMS: atom_id res chain seq x y z
N MET A 1 -33.83 -12.47 -6.27
CA MET A 1 -32.61 -12.35 -7.10
C MET A 1 -31.72 -11.30 -6.47
N ASN A 2 -30.64 -11.71 -5.81
CA ASN A 2 -29.77 -10.83 -5.03
C ASN A 2 -28.64 -10.33 -5.95
N THR A 3 -28.78 -9.12 -6.51
CA THR A 3 -27.73 -8.51 -7.33
C THR A 3 -26.53 -8.18 -6.42
N PRO A 4 -25.34 -8.76 -6.61
CA PRO A 4 -24.19 -8.36 -5.80
C PRO A 4 -23.89 -6.89 -6.08
N ALA A 5 -23.85 -6.07 -5.02
CA ALA A 5 -23.50 -4.66 -5.13
C ALA A 5 -22.15 -4.54 -5.87
N ARG A 6 -22.14 -3.87 -7.03
CA ARG A 6 -20.90 -3.57 -7.74
C ARG A 6 -20.03 -2.66 -6.86
N THR A 7 -19.07 -3.25 -6.16
CA THR A 7 -18.04 -2.53 -5.38
C THR A 7 -16.97 -1.90 -6.29
N ARG A 8 -16.95 -2.25 -7.58
CA ARG A 8 -16.02 -1.69 -8.56
C ARG A 8 -16.52 -0.32 -9.01
N ARG A 9 -15.80 0.73 -8.59
CA ARG A 9 -15.96 2.08 -9.17
C ARG A 9 -15.52 2.06 -10.63
N GLU A 10 -16.37 2.57 -11.51
CA GLU A 10 -16.01 2.82 -12.91
C GLU A 10 -15.35 4.21 -13.01
N LEU A 11 -14.18 4.25 -13.63
CA LEU A 11 -13.42 5.48 -13.86
C LEU A 11 -13.13 5.61 -15.37
N PRO A 12 -14.18 5.82 -16.19
CA PRO A 12 -14.06 5.78 -17.66
C PRO A 12 -13.12 6.86 -18.20
N HIS A 13 -12.96 7.97 -17.47
CA HIS A 13 -12.10 9.09 -17.83
C HIS A 13 -10.68 9.01 -17.26
N SER A 14 -10.31 7.92 -16.55
CA SER A 14 -8.93 7.75 -16.08
C SER A 14 -8.00 7.45 -17.26
N PRO A 15 -7.00 8.31 -17.55
CA PRO A 15 -6.04 8.04 -18.61
C PRO A 15 -5.18 6.81 -18.29
N TYR A 16 -4.85 6.57 -17.02
CA TYR A 16 -4.11 5.38 -16.59
C TYR A 16 -4.89 4.09 -16.87
N LEU A 17 -6.16 4.01 -16.46
CA LEU A 17 -6.97 2.81 -16.69
C LEU A 17 -7.30 2.60 -18.17
N ALA A 18 -7.43 3.66 -18.96
CA ALA A 18 -7.56 3.55 -20.40
C ALA A 18 -6.32 2.89 -21.00
N ALA A 19 -5.13 3.38 -20.67
CA ALA A 19 -3.86 2.84 -21.18
C ALA A 19 -3.65 1.37 -20.78
N VAL A 20 -3.84 1.02 -19.51
CA VAL A 20 -3.68 -0.37 -19.03
C VAL A 20 -4.70 -1.32 -19.65
N ALA A 21 -5.89 -0.83 -20.00
CA ALA A 21 -6.91 -1.61 -20.70
C ALA A 21 -6.75 -1.63 -22.23
N GLY A 22 -5.66 -1.07 -22.77
CA GLY A 22 -5.42 -1.00 -24.22
C GLY A 22 -6.29 -0.01 -24.99
N ARG A 23 -7.03 0.87 -24.30
CA ARG A 23 -7.79 1.97 -24.92
C ARG A 23 -6.91 3.20 -25.11
N LYS A 24 -7.26 4.05 -26.08
CA LYS A 24 -6.59 5.35 -26.29
C LYS A 24 -6.85 6.28 -25.08
N PRO A 25 -5.82 6.68 -24.31
CA PRO A 25 -6.00 7.61 -23.20
C PRO A 25 -6.13 9.06 -23.71
N SER A 26 -6.73 9.94 -22.92
CA SER A 26 -6.88 11.37 -23.25
C SER A 26 -5.55 12.14 -23.25
N ARG A 27 -4.56 11.65 -22.49
CA ARG A 27 -3.18 12.10 -22.43
C ARG A 27 -2.28 10.92 -22.06
N VAL A 28 -0.97 11.04 -22.24
CA VAL A 28 -0.02 10.03 -21.75
C VAL A 28 -0.05 10.01 -20.21
N PRO A 29 -0.49 8.91 -19.57
CA PRO A 29 -0.55 8.85 -18.12
C PRO A 29 0.84 8.65 -17.50
N VAL A 30 1.13 9.32 -16.40
CA VAL A 30 2.41 9.22 -15.69
C VAL A 30 2.20 8.97 -14.21
N TRP A 31 3.01 8.08 -13.65
CA TRP A 31 3.20 7.85 -12.21
C TRP A 31 4.64 7.37 -12.00
N PHE A 32 5.14 7.43 -10.76
CA PHE A 32 6.52 7.03 -10.47
C PHE A 32 6.57 5.94 -9.41
N MET A 33 7.45 4.96 -9.62
CA MET A 33 7.83 4.05 -8.54
C MET A 33 8.43 4.87 -7.40
N ARG A 34 8.03 4.56 -6.17
CA ARG A 34 8.42 5.30 -4.96
C ARG A 34 8.03 6.79 -4.96
N GLN A 35 6.96 7.17 -5.68
CA GLN A 35 6.45 8.55 -5.68
C GLN A 35 6.11 9.09 -4.28
N ALA A 36 5.64 8.23 -3.38
CA ALA A 36 5.46 8.53 -1.97
C ALA A 36 6.70 8.05 -1.21
N GLY A 37 7.60 8.98 -0.86
CA GLY A 37 8.86 8.59 -0.25
C GLY A 37 9.76 9.76 0.12
N ARG A 38 11.03 9.43 0.42
CA ARG A 38 12.03 10.36 0.97
C ARG A 38 12.33 11.57 0.08
N SER A 39 11.85 11.66 -1.15
CA SER A 39 11.97 12.88 -1.98
C SER A 39 11.06 14.02 -1.49
N LEU A 40 9.98 13.70 -0.75
CA LEU A 40 8.99 14.66 -0.29
C LEU A 40 9.28 15.12 1.15
N PRO A 41 9.36 16.44 1.43
CA PRO A 41 9.54 16.92 2.81
C PRO A 41 8.35 16.57 3.72
N GLU A 42 7.12 16.61 3.22
CA GLU A 42 5.89 16.21 3.93
C GLU A 42 5.89 14.72 4.31
N TYR A 43 6.47 13.86 3.48
CA TYR A 43 6.69 12.45 3.83
C TYR A 43 7.68 12.32 4.98
N ARG A 44 8.82 13.03 4.91
CA ARG A 44 9.85 12.98 5.95
C ARG A 44 9.30 13.44 7.30
N ALA A 45 8.55 14.54 7.32
CA ALA A 45 7.94 15.09 8.53
C ALA A 45 6.95 14.09 9.17
N LEU A 46 6.10 13.45 8.36
CA LEU A 46 5.14 12.46 8.86
C LEU A 46 5.85 11.18 9.34
N ARG A 47 6.87 10.71 8.62
CA ARG A 47 7.63 9.50 8.97
C ARG A 47 8.47 9.64 10.24
N GLN A 48 8.77 10.85 10.72
CA GLN A 48 9.45 11.04 12.00
C GLN A 48 8.62 10.55 13.19
N GLN A 49 7.30 10.45 13.04
CA GLN A 49 6.38 10.10 14.12
C GLN A 49 6.03 8.61 14.16
N HIS A 50 6.49 7.82 13.18
CA HIS A 50 6.12 6.42 13.01
C HIS A 50 7.35 5.57 12.66
N SER A 51 7.35 4.27 12.93
CA SER A 51 8.27 3.35 12.22
C SER A 51 7.76 3.08 10.80
N MET A 52 8.59 2.47 9.93
CA MET A 52 8.17 2.16 8.55
C MET A 52 6.99 1.19 8.55
N LEU A 53 7.09 0.12 9.35
CA LEU A 53 6.03 -0.88 9.45
C LEU A 53 4.77 -0.30 10.09
N ASP A 54 4.89 0.50 11.16
CA ASP A 54 3.72 1.13 11.80
C ASP A 54 3.01 2.07 10.83
N ALA A 55 3.75 2.85 10.04
CA ALA A 55 3.18 3.73 9.03
C ALA A 55 2.43 2.96 7.93
N CYS A 56 2.85 1.74 7.59
CA CYS A 56 2.13 0.87 6.65
C CYS A 56 0.87 0.24 7.27
N LEU A 57 0.89 -0.01 8.58
CA LEU A 57 -0.20 -0.66 9.31
C LEU A 57 -1.26 0.32 9.85
N GLU A 58 -0.93 1.61 9.95
CA GLU A 58 -1.86 2.68 10.32
C GLU A 58 -2.58 3.24 9.06
N PRO A 59 -3.91 3.03 8.93
CA PRO A 59 -4.64 3.35 7.71
C PRO A 59 -4.56 4.81 7.28
N ASP A 60 -4.67 5.72 8.25
CA ASP A 60 -4.78 7.14 7.98
C ASP A 60 -3.43 7.71 7.57
N VAL A 61 -2.36 7.19 8.17
CA VAL A 61 -0.97 7.50 7.81
C VAL A 61 -0.64 6.97 6.42
N ALA A 62 -0.93 5.69 6.14
CA ALA A 62 -0.67 5.10 4.82
C ALA A 62 -1.46 5.80 3.72
N CYS A 63 -2.72 6.17 3.99
CA CYS A 63 -3.55 6.93 3.06
C CYS A 63 -2.96 8.31 2.78
N GLU A 64 -2.61 9.06 3.82
CA GLU A 64 -2.04 10.40 3.68
C GLU A 64 -0.74 10.36 2.88
N ILE A 65 0.20 9.47 3.24
CA ILE A 65 1.47 9.28 2.51
C ILE A 65 1.21 8.96 1.03
N THR A 66 0.25 8.09 0.73
CA THR A 66 -0.09 7.72 -0.65
C THR A 66 -0.60 8.92 -1.47
N LEU A 67 -1.33 9.83 -0.83
CA LEU A 67 -1.96 10.99 -1.49
C LEU A 67 -1.03 12.18 -1.69
N GLN A 68 0.04 12.31 -0.91
CA GLN A 68 1.03 13.40 -1.04
C GLN A 68 1.51 13.63 -2.49
N PRO A 69 2.06 12.63 -3.22
CA PRO A 69 2.51 12.83 -4.60
C PRO A 69 1.38 13.10 -5.58
N VAL A 70 0.17 12.59 -5.32
CA VAL A 70 -1.01 12.86 -6.17
C VAL A 70 -1.37 14.33 -6.09
N ARG A 71 -1.41 14.90 -4.88
CA ARG A 71 -1.69 16.32 -4.66
C ARG A 71 -0.58 17.22 -5.18
N ARG A 72 0.69 16.81 -5.02
CA ARG A 72 1.85 17.63 -5.40
C ARG A 72 2.14 17.64 -6.89
N TYR A 73 2.01 16.50 -7.56
CA TYR A 73 2.47 16.33 -8.94
C TYR A 73 1.35 16.05 -9.95
N GLY A 74 0.11 15.81 -9.51
CA GLY A 74 -1.00 15.52 -10.42
C GLY A 74 -0.83 14.21 -11.21
N VAL A 75 -0.13 13.23 -10.64
CA VAL A 75 0.09 11.91 -11.26
C VAL A 75 -1.23 11.17 -11.52
N ASP A 76 -1.23 10.31 -12.52
CA ASP A 76 -2.42 9.62 -13.03
C ASP A 76 -2.83 8.38 -12.25
N ALA A 77 -1.97 7.92 -11.34
CA ALA A 77 -2.20 6.79 -10.47
C ALA A 77 -1.60 7.02 -9.06
N ALA A 78 -2.28 6.46 -8.07
CA ALA A 78 -1.77 6.34 -6.72
C ALA A 78 -1.34 4.89 -6.50
N ILE A 79 -0.10 4.69 -6.03
CA ILE A 79 0.38 3.40 -5.56
C ILE A 79 0.31 3.36 -4.03
N LEU A 80 -0.31 2.32 -3.49
CA LEU A 80 -0.48 2.15 -2.05
C LEU A 80 0.88 2.21 -1.35
N PHE A 81 1.00 3.09 -0.35
CA PHE A 81 2.12 3.07 0.56
C PHE A 81 2.03 1.84 1.47
N SER A 82 2.90 0.87 1.20
CA SER A 82 3.09 -0.37 1.95
C SER A 82 4.52 -0.85 1.68
N ASP A 83 4.99 -1.81 2.46
CA ASP A 83 6.21 -2.55 2.16
C ASP A 83 5.90 -3.98 1.69
N ILE A 84 6.79 -4.56 0.89
CA ILE A 84 6.71 -5.94 0.40
C ILE A 84 6.83 -6.97 1.53
N VAL A 85 7.41 -6.60 2.68
CA VAL A 85 7.57 -7.48 3.85
C VAL A 85 6.33 -7.54 4.76
N VAL A 86 5.35 -6.66 4.58
CA VAL A 86 4.13 -6.63 5.41
C VAL A 86 3.40 -7.98 5.46
N PRO A 87 3.21 -8.72 4.34
CA PRO A 87 2.62 -10.05 4.39
C PRO A 87 3.45 -11.05 5.21
N LEU A 88 4.78 -10.99 5.17
CA LEU A 88 5.63 -11.88 5.97
C LEU A 88 5.45 -11.60 7.47
N ARG A 89 5.40 -10.32 7.84
CA ARG A 89 5.08 -9.91 9.22
C ARG A 89 3.71 -10.44 9.66
N ALA A 90 2.71 -10.33 8.80
CA ALA A 90 1.37 -10.86 9.08
C ALA A 90 1.33 -12.39 9.21
N ALA A 91 2.22 -13.11 8.50
CA ALA A 91 2.40 -14.55 8.60
C ALA A 91 3.16 -15.00 9.86
N GLY A 92 3.59 -14.06 10.72
CA GLY A 92 4.30 -14.36 11.96
C GLY A 92 5.82 -14.37 11.83
N VAL A 93 6.38 -13.93 10.71
CA VAL A 93 7.83 -13.75 10.58
C VAL A 93 8.25 -12.50 11.34
N GLU A 94 9.15 -12.66 12.31
CA GLU A 94 9.74 -11.55 13.05
C GLU A 94 10.76 -10.82 12.18
N LEU A 95 10.37 -9.63 11.76
CA LEU A 95 11.19 -8.74 10.96
C LEU A 95 10.94 -7.29 11.32
N ASP A 96 11.95 -6.46 11.09
CA ASP A 96 11.89 -5.00 11.21
C ASP A 96 12.60 -4.33 10.03
N ILE A 97 12.29 -3.06 9.76
CA ILE A 97 12.97 -2.26 8.73
C ILE A 97 13.87 -1.24 9.43
N VAL A 98 15.15 -1.56 9.50
CA VAL A 98 16.15 -0.73 10.15
C VAL A 98 16.61 0.37 9.19
N ALA A 99 16.66 1.62 9.68
CA ALA A 99 17.12 2.76 8.91
C ALA A 99 18.53 2.50 8.34
N ASP A 100 18.72 2.80 7.05
CA ASP A 100 19.97 2.64 6.29
C ASP A 100 20.54 1.20 6.19
N VAL A 101 19.86 0.21 6.75
CA VAL A 101 20.17 -1.22 6.60
C VAL A 101 19.15 -1.94 5.73
N GLY A 102 17.86 -1.63 5.91
CA GLY A 102 16.75 -2.32 5.23
C GLY A 102 16.07 -3.37 6.10
N PRO A 103 15.34 -4.34 5.50
CA PRO A 103 14.62 -5.36 6.25
C PRO A 103 15.59 -6.35 6.91
N VAL A 104 15.44 -6.54 8.22
CA VAL A 104 16.19 -7.50 9.02
C VAL A 104 15.21 -8.54 9.56
N ILE A 105 15.51 -9.82 9.30
CA ILE A 105 14.73 -10.97 9.79
C ILE A 105 15.45 -11.53 11.01
N ALA A 106 14.78 -11.61 12.16
CA ALA A 106 15.39 -12.08 13.41
C ALA A 106 15.83 -13.54 13.32
N HIS A 107 15.00 -14.37 12.70
CA HIS A 107 15.23 -15.81 12.52
C HIS A 107 15.08 -16.18 11.03
N PRO A 108 16.16 -16.13 10.24
CA PRO A 108 16.11 -16.51 8.83
C PRO A 108 15.68 -17.98 8.66
N VAL A 109 14.78 -18.24 7.71
CA VAL A 109 14.32 -19.59 7.37
C VAL A 109 15.47 -20.40 6.78
N ARG A 110 15.81 -21.55 7.38
CA ARG A 110 16.90 -22.44 6.94
C ARG A 110 16.48 -23.89 6.78
N THR A 111 15.40 -24.30 7.43
CA THR A 111 14.95 -25.70 7.49
C THR A 111 13.48 -25.84 7.08
N ALA A 112 13.05 -27.06 6.79
CA ALA A 112 11.64 -27.35 6.55
C ALA A 112 10.76 -27.04 7.77
N THR A 113 11.26 -27.30 8.98
CA THR A 113 10.57 -26.98 10.24
C THR A 113 10.33 -25.49 10.40
N ASP A 114 11.25 -24.62 9.96
CA ASP A 114 11.04 -23.17 9.98
C ASP A 114 9.84 -22.75 9.11
N ILE A 115 9.59 -23.46 8.00
CA ILE A 115 8.45 -23.22 7.11
C ILE A 115 7.14 -23.60 7.79
N GLU A 116 7.13 -24.69 8.57
CA GLU A 116 5.94 -25.15 9.30
C GLU A 116 5.44 -24.12 10.32
N HIS A 117 6.32 -23.25 10.82
CA HIS A 117 5.98 -22.17 11.74
C HIS A 117 5.36 -20.93 11.05
N ILE A 118 5.42 -20.84 9.73
CA ILE A 118 4.86 -19.70 8.96
C ILE A 118 3.34 -19.88 8.83
N LYS A 119 2.58 -18.90 9.32
CA LYS A 119 1.12 -18.96 9.29
C LYS A 119 0.59 -18.70 7.88
N PRO A 120 -0.39 -19.48 7.39
CA PRO A 120 -1.06 -19.20 6.13
C PRO A 120 -1.70 -17.82 6.11
N LEU A 121 -1.47 -17.05 5.04
CA LEU A 121 -2.09 -15.76 4.83
C LEU A 121 -3.54 -15.93 4.38
N THR A 122 -4.46 -15.88 5.34
CA THR A 122 -5.90 -15.86 5.05
C THR A 122 -6.41 -14.41 5.01
N HIS A 123 -7.52 -14.17 4.30
CA HIS A 123 -8.16 -12.85 4.26
C HIS A 123 -8.52 -12.35 5.67
N LYS A 124 -8.90 -13.26 6.58
CA LYS A 124 -9.21 -12.94 7.98
C LYS A 124 -7.97 -12.52 8.77
N LEU A 125 -6.86 -13.24 8.60
CA LEU A 125 -5.58 -12.89 9.23
C LEU A 125 -5.08 -11.55 8.69
N PHE A 126 -5.18 -11.34 7.37
CA PHE A 126 -4.77 -10.10 6.74
C PHE A 126 -5.67 -8.92 7.14
N SER A 127 -6.98 -9.09 7.28
CA SER A 127 -7.87 -8.00 7.71
C SER A 127 -7.74 -7.66 9.20
N GLN A 128 -7.31 -8.61 10.03
CA GLN A 128 -7.03 -8.40 11.45
C GLN A 128 -5.68 -7.71 11.66
N SER A 129 -4.64 -8.18 10.97
CA SER A 129 -3.28 -7.61 11.05
C SER A 129 -3.12 -6.34 10.22
N CYS A 130 -3.90 -6.20 9.14
CA CYS A 130 -3.95 -5.07 8.21
C CYS A 130 -5.41 -4.60 8.04
N ARG A 131 -6.02 -4.11 9.12
CA ARG A 131 -7.29 -3.33 9.06
C ARG A 131 -7.34 -2.18 8.02
N PRO A 132 -6.24 -1.55 7.54
CA PRO A 132 -6.25 -0.38 6.66
C PRO A 132 -7.03 -0.41 5.36
N LEU A 133 -7.15 -1.56 4.68
CA LEU A 133 -7.67 -1.59 3.32
C LEU A 133 -9.18 -1.33 3.22
N SER A 134 -9.91 -1.48 4.33
CA SER A 134 -11.36 -1.24 4.38
C SER A 134 -11.74 0.25 4.41
N CYS A 135 -10.82 1.14 4.81
CA CYS A 135 -11.07 2.58 4.90
C CYS A 135 -10.72 3.35 3.61
N TRP A 136 -9.88 2.73 2.76
CA TRP A 136 -9.33 3.31 1.54
C TRP A 136 -10.40 3.77 0.54
N SER A 137 -11.52 3.04 0.44
CA SER A 137 -12.62 3.37 -0.48
C SER A 137 -13.40 4.64 -0.10
N ARG A 138 -13.48 4.95 1.21
CA ARG A 138 -14.30 6.06 1.74
C ARG A 138 -13.60 7.41 1.64
N ARG A 139 -12.30 7.48 1.94
CA ARG A 139 -11.57 8.78 1.99
C ARG A 139 -11.14 9.32 0.63
N TRP A 140 -10.84 8.45 -0.35
CA TRP A 140 -10.56 8.92 -1.72
C TRP A 140 -11.74 9.68 -2.34
N ALA A 141 -12.97 9.38 -1.91
CA ALA A 141 -14.18 10.06 -2.37
C ALA A 141 -14.27 11.54 -1.95
N MET A 142 -13.54 11.95 -0.92
CA MET A 142 -13.59 13.32 -0.37
C MET A 142 -12.47 14.22 -0.91
N SER A 143 -11.51 13.67 -1.66
CA SER A 143 -10.35 14.41 -2.17
C SER A 143 -10.44 14.75 -3.67
N ARG A 144 -11.65 14.69 -4.25
CA ARG A 144 -11.97 15.19 -5.59
C ARG A 144 -13.28 15.96 -5.55
#